data_AF-A0A1F4X177-F1
#
_entry.id   AF-A0A1F4X177-F1
#
_cell.length_a   1.000
_cell.length_b   1.000
_cell.length_c   1.000
_cell.angle_alpha   90.00
_cell.angle_beta   90.00
_cell.angle_gamma   90.00
#
_symmetry.space_group_name_H-M   'P 1'
#
loop_
_entity.id
_entity.type
_entity.pdbx_description
1 polymer ?
#
loop_
_entity_poly.entity_id
_entity_poly.type
_entity_poly.pdbx_seq_one_letter_code
_entity_poly.pdbx_strand_id
1 'polypeptide(L)'
;MKNQPENQKEIPQRTSSPENGSHKKWKYVEKLRDLAPHFGAVFVIIYILGFVIVNAHLSTFGYVTYELLRGRYLGAGLYFTLSVILFSLFFPIFIESIQQSKKFKRNLSKVAGIVISLPVLYFVANSCLYVLWAAVDGWPFSFHNSIKITPMSLFFFTGLCLVLMGYLHSVMTDKEKTLAERSYSIVWLVPFFLAIIVIYAKDLYPSLPSVIGGGQPIKAQEILISIPYEKNLIETTTLQNIEIIFEDENSFLLRVTKDATQQVILVKRSDVHKIIYKTTNAESQKNTQKSLTPELRKEEKNKK
;
A
#
# COMPACT_ATOMS: atom_id res chain seq x y z
N MET A 1 -91.05 -37.44 -1.64
CA MET A 1 -90.01 -37.30 -0.61
C MET A 1 -88.75 -36.77 -1.29
N LYS A 2 -88.35 -35.54 -0.99
CA LYS A 2 -87.34 -34.78 -1.72
C LYS A 2 -86.09 -34.72 -0.83
N ASN A 3 -85.08 -35.51 -1.16
CA ASN A 3 -83.79 -35.52 -0.47
C ASN A 3 -83.03 -34.23 -0.81
N GLN A 4 -82.72 -33.42 0.21
CA GLN A 4 -81.80 -32.29 0.12
C GLN A 4 -80.36 -32.80 0.18
N PRO A 5 -79.48 -32.45 -0.78
CA PRO A 5 -78.07 -32.78 -0.70
C PRO A 5 -77.31 -31.78 0.20
N GLU A 6 -76.33 -32.33 0.91
CA GLU A 6 -75.43 -31.67 1.84
C GLU A 6 -74.66 -30.50 1.21
N ASN A 7 -74.57 -29.44 2.00
CA ASN A 7 -73.86 -28.20 1.71
C ASN A 7 -72.37 -28.38 2.05
N GLN A 8 -71.53 -28.72 1.06
CA GLN A 8 -70.08 -28.76 1.22
C GLN A 8 -69.52 -27.33 1.18
N LYS A 9 -69.07 -26.84 2.34
CA LYS A 9 -68.29 -25.60 2.48
C LYS A 9 -66.91 -25.80 1.85
N GLU A 10 -66.69 -25.17 0.69
CA GLU A 10 -65.36 -25.02 0.10
C GLU A 10 -64.46 -24.20 1.03
N ILE A 11 -63.36 -24.82 1.48
CA ILE A 11 -62.30 -24.14 2.21
C ILE A 11 -61.47 -23.38 1.16
N PRO A 12 -61.35 -22.04 1.23
CA PRO A 12 -60.59 -21.29 0.25
C PRO A 12 -59.11 -21.65 0.35
N GLN A 13 -58.59 -22.31 -0.69
CA GLN A 13 -57.14 -22.52 -0.87
C GLN A 13 -56.46 -21.17 -1.04
N ARG A 14 -55.82 -20.67 0.02
CA ARG A 14 -54.87 -19.55 -0.07
C ARG A 14 -53.66 -20.00 -0.89
N THR A 15 -53.65 -19.66 -2.18
CA THR A 15 -52.45 -19.68 -3.01
C THR A 15 -51.56 -18.51 -2.63
N SER A 16 -50.79 -18.65 -1.54
CA SER A 16 -49.67 -17.75 -1.26
C SER A 16 -48.53 -18.09 -2.22
N SER A 17 -48.57 -17.52 -3.44
CA SER A 17 -47.44 -17.57 -4.38
C SER A 17 -46.28 -16.76 -3.79
N PRO A 18 -45.19 -17.40 -3.35
CA PRO A 18 -44.05 -16.70 -2.76
C PRO A 18 -42.97 -16.53 -3.83
N GLU A 19 -43.28 -15.89 -4.97
CA GLU A 19 -42.46 -16.11 -6.17
C GLU A 19 -42.04 -14.86 -6.95
N ASN A 20 -41.79 -13.73 -6.26
CA ASN A 20 -41.19 -12.57 -6.95
C ASN A 20 -40.05 -11.86 -6.18
N GLY A 21 -39.74 -12.30 -4.96
CA GLY A 21 -38.62 -11.76 -4.16
C GLY A 21 -37.26 -12.43 -4.43
N SER A 22 -37.25 -13.69 -4.87
CA SER A 22 -36.03 -14.49 -5.05
C SER A 22 -35.22 -14.05 -6.28
N HIS A 23 -35.88 -13.67 -7.37
CA HIS A 23 -35.22 -13.39 -8.65
C HIS A 23 -34.29 -12.18 -8.63
N LYS A 24 -34.55 -11.18 -7.77
CA LYS A 24 -33.66 -10.00 -7.65
C LYS A 24 -32.34 -10.32 -6.95
N LYS A 25 -32.28 -11.29 -6.03
CA LYS A 25 -31.04 -11.63 -5.31
C LYS A 25 -30.01 -12.32 -6.21
N TRP A 26 -30.46 -13.19 -7.12
CA TRP A 26 -29.56 -13.92 -8.03
C TRP A 26 -28.85 -13.02 -9.04
N LYS A 27 -29.48 -11.93 -9.48
CA LYS A 27 -28.89 -10.97 -10.43
C LYS A 27 -27.63 -10.27 -9.90
N TYR A 28 -27.52 -10.04 -8.58
CA TYR A 28 -26.31 -9.46 -7.98
C TYR A 28 -25.16 -10.47 -7.88
N VAL A 29 -25.48 -11.72 -7.57
CA VAL A 29 -24.50 -12.82 -7.48
C VAL A 29 -23.87 -13.08 -8.85
N GLU A 30 -24.66 -13.05 -9.92
CA GLU A 30 -24.14 -13.18 -11.29
C GLU A 30 -23.18 -12.04 -11.65
N LYS A 31 -23.51 -10.78 -11.34
CA LYS A 31 -22.59 -9.65 -11.57
C LYS A 31 -21.30 -9.75 -10.77
N LEU A 32 -21.35 -10.22 -9.52
CA LEU A 32 -20.14 -10.43 -8.71
C LEU A 32 -19.27 -11.56 -9.27
N ARG A 33 -19.89 -12.63 -9.77
CA ARG A 33 -19.18 -13.73 -10.44
C ARG A 33 -18.43 -13.25 -11.67
N ASP A 34 -19.04 -12.37 -12.47
CA ASP A 34 -18.42 -11.82 -13.68
C ASP A 34 -17.27 -10.84 -13.35
N LEU A 35 -17.32 -10.18 -12.19
CA LEU A 35 -16.24 -9.29 -11.71
C LEU A 35 -15.10 -10.03 -11.02
N ALA A 36 -15.33 -11.22 -10.44
CA ALA A 36 -14.33 -12.00 -9.72
C ALA A 36 -12.98 -12.16 -10.45
N PRO A 37 -12.90 -12.52 -11.75
CA PRO A 37 -11.60 -12.67 -12.43
C PRO A 37 -10.82 -11.35 -12.52
N HIS A 38 -11.52 -10.22 -12.63
CA HIS A 38 -10.90 -8.89 -12.67
C HIS A 38 -10.27 -8.54 -11.32
N PHE A 39 -10.92 -8.89 -10.20
CA PHE A 39 -10.34 -8.72 -8.88
C PHE A 39 -9.05 -9.52 -8.69
N GLY A 40 -9.02 -10.77 -9.19
CA GLY A 40 -7.81 -11.60 -9.17
C GLY A 40 -6.66 -10.96 -9.95
N ALA A 41 -6.91 -10.49 -11.17
CA ALA A 41 -5.90 -9.81 -11.98
C ALA A 41 -5.39 -8.52 -11.32
N VAL A 42 -6.28 -7.69 -10.78
CA VAL A 42 -5.91 -6.47 -10.05
C VAL A 42 -5.05 -6.79 -8.84
N PHE A 43 -5.41 -7.83 -8.07
CA PHE A 43 -4.63 -8.25 -6.90
C PHE A 43 -3.21 -8.70 -7.29
N VAL A 44 -3.06 -9.46 -8.38
CA VAL A 44 -1.74 -9.87 -8.91
C VAL A 44 -0.90 -8.66 -9.33
N ILE A 45 -1.51 -7.68 -10.02
CA ILE A 45 -0.80 -6.46 -10.43
C ILE A 45 -0.33 -5.66 -9.21
N ILE A 46 -1.22 -5.45 -8.23
CA ILE A 46 -0.89 -4.78 -6.96
C ILE A 46 0.30 -5.49 -6.30
N TYR A 47 0.26 -6.81 -6.25
CA TYR A 47 1.30 -7.62 -5.64
C TYR A 47 2.66 -7.48 -6.35
N ILE A 48 2.68 -7.56 -7.68
CA ILE A 48 3.88 -7.39 -8.49
C ILE A 48 4.48 -5.99 -8.29
N LEU A 49 3.66 -4.94 -8.30
CA LEU A 49 4.11 -3.58 -8.03
C LEU A 49 4.74 -3.46 -6.64
N GLY A 50 4.10 -4.05 -5.64
CA GLY A 50 4.64 -4.14 -4.29
C GLY A 50 5.99 -4.84 -4.23
N PHE A 51 6.13 -5.99 -4.88
CA PHE A 51 7.39 -6.74 -4.97
C PHE A 51 8.51 -5.87 -5.56
N VAL A 52 8.24 -5.15 -6.65
CA VAL A 52 9.22 -4.25 -7.29
C VAL A 52 9.60 -3.11 -6.36
N ILE A 53 8.62 -2.47 -5.70
CA ILE A 53 8.86 -1.37 -4.75
C ILE A 53 9.74 -1.82 -3.59
N VAL A 54 9.40 -2.94 -2.95
CA VAL A 54 10.14 -3.44 -1.78
C VAL A 54 11.56 -3.83 -2.18
N ASN A 55 11.76 -4.52 -3.30
CA ASN A 55 13.11 -4.87 -3.74
C ASN A 55 13.93 -3.67 -4.19
N ALA A 56 13.32 -2.69 -4.86
CA ALA A 56 13.99 -1.43 -5.18
C ALA A 56 14.45 -0.71 -3.90
N HIS A 57 13.64 -0.73 -2.84
CA HIS A 57 14.03 -0.19 -1.54
C HIS A 57 15.18 -0.98 -0.91
N LEU A 58 15.07 -2.30 -0.83
CA LEU A 58 16.08 -3.16 -0.21
C LEU A 58 17.42 -3.12 -0.94
N SER A 59 17.41 -2.94 -2.27
CA SER A 59 18.63 -2.80 -3.07
C SER A 59 19.48 -1.60 -2.67
N THR A 60 18.88 -0.56 -2.05
CA THR A 60 19.63 0.58 -1.49
C THR A 60 20.54 0.18 -0.33
N PHE A 61 20.28 -0.98 0.27
CA PHE A 61 21.10 -1.59 1.32
C PHE A 61 21.92 -2.78 0.83
N GLY A 62 21.99 -3.01 -0.49
CA GLY A 62 22.69 -4.16 -1.06
C GLY A 62 22.00 -5.51 -0.82
N TYR A 63 20.71 -5.50 -0.47
CA TYR A 63 19.94 -6.71 -0.21
C TYR A 63 18.79 -6.86 -1.23
N VAL A 64 18.58 -8.08 -1.73
CA VAL A 64 17.47 -8.42 -2.65
C VAL A 64 16.86 -9.72 -2.17
N THR A 65 15.54 -9.81 -2.12
CA THR A 65 14.81 -11.02 -1.72
C THR A 65 13.95 -11.54 -2.87
N TYR A 66 13.95 -12.86 -3.03
CA TYR A 66 13.19 -13.56 -4.07
C TYR A 66 11.98 -14.31 -3.51
N GLU A 67 11.65 -14.13 -2.25
CA GLU A 67 10.52 -14.83 -1.65
C GLU A 67 9.20 -14.31 -2.21
N LEU A 68 8.46 -15.18 -2.89
CA LEU A 68 7.32 -14.77 -3.69
C LEU A 68 6.05 -14.47 -2.92
N LEU A 69 5.92 -14.83 -1.63
CA LEU A 69 4.66 -14.71 -0.87
C LEU A 69 4.86 -13.96 0.46
N ARG A 70 4.85 -12.62 0.42
CA ARG A 70 4.93 -11.78 1.62
C ARG A 70 3.81 -10.74 1.67
N GLY A 71 3.16 -10.65 2.82
CA GLY A 71 2.13 -9.64 3.08
C GLY A 71 2.62 -8.20 2.91
N ARG A 72 3.93 -7.94 3.12
CA ARG A 72 4.52 -6.61 2.91
C ARG A 72 4.40 -6.11 1.47
N TYR A 73 4.53 -7.00 0.48
CA TYR A 73 4.40 -6.60 -0.92
C TYR A 73 2.97 -6.16 -1.22
N LEU A 74 1.97 -6.86 -0.68
CA LEU A 74 0.59 -6.45 -0.84
C LEU A 74 0.34 -5.05 -0.26
N GLY A 75 0.86 -4.78 0.95
CA GLY A 75 0.74 -3.46 1.59
C GLY A 75 1.38 -2.34 0.78
N ALA A 76 2.64 -2.52 0.35
CA ALA A 76 3.37 -1.56 -0.48
C ALA A 76 2.64 -1.27 -1.81
N GLY A 77 2.24 -2.33 -2.50
CA GLY A 77 1.55 -2.25 -3.78
C GLY A 77 0.17 -1.60 -3.66
N LEU A 78 -0.58 -1.92 -2.60
CA LEU A 78 -1.92 -1.38 -2.38
C LEU A 78 -1.86 0.13 -2.14
N TYR A 79 -0.93 0.59 -1.30
CA TYR A 79 -0.77 2.02 -1.03
C TYR A 79 -0.36 2.77 -2.30
N PHE A 80 0.63 2.23 -3.04
CA PHE A 80 1.04 2.80 -4.32
C PHE A 80 -0.13 2.91 -5.30
N THR A 81 -0.90 1.82 -5.47
CA THR A 81 -2.05 1.77 -6.39
C THR A 81 -3.14 2.73 -5.96
N LEU A 82 -3.40 2.87 -4.66
CA LEU A 82 -4.37 3.83 -4.14
C LEU A 82 -3.96 5.27 -4.47
N SER A 83 -2.68 5.61 -4.30
CA SER A 83 -2.16 6.93 -4.71
C SER A 83 -2.34 7.18 -6.21
N VAL A 84 -2.12 6.17 -7.05
CA VAL A 84 -2.35 6.25 -8.50
C VAL A 84 -3.83 6.40 -8.84
N ILE A 85 -4.73 5.64 -8.20
CA ILE A 85 -6.18 5.74 -8.42
C ILE A 85 -6.68 7.13 -8.04
N LEU A 86 -6.28 7.64 -6.86
CA LEU A 86 -6.65 8.98 -6.43
C LEU A 86 -6.18 10.03 -7.44
N PHE A 87 -4.98 9.89 -7.97
CA PHE A 87 -4.50 10.73 -9.07
C PHE A 87 -5.39 10.61 -10.32
N SER A 88 -5.71 9.39 -10.75
CA SER A 88 -6.54 9.13 -11.94
C SER A 88 -7.95 9.69 -11.81
N LEU A 89 -8.51 9.81 -10.60
CA LEU A 89 -9.82 10.43 -10.39
C LEU A 89 -9.83 11.94 -10.70
N PHE A 90 -8.71 12.64 -10.49
CA PHE A 90 -8.61 14.06 -10.82
C PHE A 90 -8.26 14.33 -12.28
N PHE A 91 -7.78 13.31 -12.99
CA PHE A 91 -7.35 13.43 -14.37
C PHE A 91 -8.48 13.83 -15.35
N PRO A 92 -9.70 13.26 -15.32
CA PRO A 92 -10.79 13.70 -16.19
C PRO A 92 -11.15 15.18 -16.01
N ILE A 93 -11.16 15.68 -14.77
CA ILE A 93 -11.43 17.08 -14.45
C ILE A 93 -10.39 17.98 -15.12
N PHE A 94 -9.13 17.55 -15.11
CA PHE A 94 -8.05 18.23 -15.82
C PHE A 94 -8.26 18.26 -17.32
N ILE A 95 -8.59 17.11 -17.93
CA ILE A 95 -8.82 17.00 -19.38
C ILE A 95 -9.98 17.87 -19.82
N GLU A 96 -11.10 17.81 -19.11
CA GLU A 96 -12.28 18.62 -19.41
C GLU A 96 -11.95 20.11 -19.30
N SER A 97 -11.19 20.49 -18.28
CA SER A 97 -10.69 21.86 -18.11
C SER A 97 -9.82 22.34 -19.27
N ILE A 98 -8.92 21.49 -19.77
CA ILE A 98 -8.10 21.78 -20.95
C ILE A 98 -8.98 21.86 -22.21
N GLN A 99 -9.93 20.95 -22.40
CA GLN A 99 -10.78 20.93 -23.58
C GLN A 99 -11.72 22.15 -23.66
N GLN A 100 -12.27 22.59 -22.52
CA GLN A 100 -13.05 23.83 -22.45
C GLN A 100 -12.19 25.06 -22.77
N SER A 101 -10.87 24.96 -22.57
CA SER A 101 -9.93 26.04 -22.88
C SER A 101 -9.59 26.20 -24.37
N LYS A 102 -10.31 25.59 -25.34
CA LYS A 102 -10.10 25.75 -26.80
C LYS A 102 -9.94 27.20 -27.31
N LYS A 103 -10.32 28.22 -26.54
CA LYS A 103 -9.80 29.61 -26.66
C LYS A 103 -8.44 29.79 -25.96
N PHE A 104 -7.48 28.91 -26.23
CA PHE A 104 -6.30 28.64 -25.38
C PHE A 104 -5.41 29.86 -25.22
N LYS A 105 -5.23 30.64 -26.30
CA LYS A 105 -4.42 31.86 -26.28
C LYS A 105 -4.92 32.95 -25.33
N ARG A 106 -6.21 32.99 -25.00
CA ARG A 106 -6.79 34.07 -24.18
C ARG A 106 -6.93 33.72 -22.69
N ASN A 107 -6.83 32.45 -22.33
CA ASN A 107 -7.08 31.96 -20.96
C ASN A 107 -5.91 31.13 -20.40
N LEU A 108 -4.67 31.42 -20.80
CA LEU A 108 -3.46 30.74 -20.30
C LEU A 108 -3.39 30.75 -18.76
N SER A 109 -3.80 31.86 -18.13
CA SER A 109 -3.86 31.97 -16.66
C SER A 109 -4.84 31.00 -16.00
N LYS A 110 -5.96 30.67 -16.66
CA LYS A 110 -6.93 29.69 -16.14
C LYS A 110 -6.39 28.27 -16.24
N VAL A 111 -5.74 27.93 -17.37
CA VAL A 111 -5.10 26.62 -17.55
C VAL A 111 -3.97 26.45 -16.54
N ALA A 112 -3.12 27.47 -16.38
CA ALA A 112 -2.06 27.46 -15.37
C ALA A 112 -2.64 27.29 -13.95
N GLY A 113 -3.72 28.01 -13.61
CA GLY A 113 -4.41 27.87 -12.32
C GLY A 113 -4.90 26.44 -12.05
N ILE A 114 -5.42 25.75 -13.07
CA ILE A 114 -5.90 24.36 -12.95
C ILE A 114 -4.74 23.38 -12.84
N VAL A 115 -3.68 23.57 -13.64
CA VAL A 115 -2.44 22.77 -13.54
C VAL A 115 -1.82 22.89 -12.15
N ILE A 116 -1.88 24.08 -11.52
CA ILE A 116 -1.34 24.33 -10.18
C ILE A 116 -2.29 23.82 -9.08
N SER A 117 -3.61 23.89 -9.27
CA SER A 117 -4.58 23.47 -8.25
C SER A 117 -4.65 21.95 -8.07
N LEU A 118 -4.41 21.18 -9.13
CA LEU A 118 -4.39 19.73 -9.10
C LEU A 118 -3.34 19.12 -8.14
N PRO A 119 -2.05 19.51 -8.19
CA PRO A 119 -1.06 19.04 -7.23
C PRO A 119 -1.38 19.48 -5.80
N VAL A 120 -1.97 20.67 -5.62
CA VAL A 120 -2.46 21.13 -4.30
C VAL A 120 -3.57 20.23 -3.79
N LEU A 121 -4.51 19.84 -4.65
CA LEU A 121 -5.63 18.99 -4.26
C LEU A 121 -5.19 17.54 -4.00
N TYR A 122 -4.26 17.03 -4.79
CA TYR A 122 -3.57 15.76 -4.52
C TYR A 122 -2.83 15.80 -3.17
N PHE A 123 -2.15 16.91 -2.86
CA PHE A 123 -1.50 17.12 -1.57
C PHE A 123 -2.50 17.11 -0.41
N VAL A 124 -3.64 17.79 -0.54
CA VAL A 124 -4.69 17.79 0.48
C VAL A 124 -5.24 16.39 0.67
N ALA A 125 -5.54 15.65 -0.41
CA ALA A 125 -6.05 14.29 -0.33
C ALA A 125 -5.07 13.32 0.36
N ASN A 126 -3.77 13.38 0.00
CA ASN A 126 -2.75 12.58 0.66
C ASN A 126 -2.58 12.98 2.13
N SER A 127 -2.58 14.27 2.43
CA SER A 127 -2.50 14.77 3.81
C SER A 127 -3.68 14.28 4.65
N CYS A 128 -4.90 14.29 4.10
CA CYS A 128 -6.08 13.72 4.76
C CYS A 128 -5.95 12.22 5.02
N LEU A 129 -5.47 11.44 4.03
CA LEU A 129 -5.18 10.03 4.23
C LEU A 129 -4.16 9.82 5.35
N TYR A 130 -3.07 10.59 5.34
CA TYR A 130 -2.05 10.54 6.38
C TYR A 130 -2.61 10.87 7.77
N VAL A 131 -3.46 11.89 7.88
CA VAL A 131 -4.11 12.27 9.15
C VAL A 131 -5.05 11.16 9.62
N LEU A 132 -5.86 10.59 8.73
CA LEU A 132 -6.73 9.45 9.06
C LEU A 132 -5.91 8.26 9.56
N TRP A 133 -4.78 7.97 8.94
CA TRP A 133 -3.87 6.91 9.39
C TRP A 133 -3.22 7.21 10.73
N ALA A 134 -2.72 8.42 10.94
CA ALA A 134 -2.14 8.83 12.22
C ALA A 134 -3.16 8.70 13.37
N ALA A 135 -4.44 8.95 13.09
CA ALA A 135 -5.52 8.79 14.07
C ALA A 135 -5.79 7.32 14.43
N VAL A 136 -5.64 6.38 13.49
CA VAL A 136 -5.88 4.95 13.74
C VAL A 136 -4.79 4.33 14.61
N ASP A 137 -3.52 4.64 14.34
CA ASP A 137 -2.38 3.98 15.01
C ASP A 137 -1.85 4.74 16.23
N GLY A 138 -2.49 5.86 16.61
CA GLY A 138 -1.97 6.76 17.67
C GLY A 138 -0.57 7.27 17.36
N TRP A 139 -0.25 7.38 16.06
CA TRP A 139 1.12 7.52 15.59
C TRP A 139 1.51 9.00 15.69
N PRO A 140 2.65 9.35 16.33
CA PRO A 140 3.10 10.73 16.38
C PRO A 140 3.43 11.20 14.97
N PHE A 141 2.50 11.97 14.41
CA PHE A 141 2.64 12.61 13.12
C PHE A 141 3.92 13.46 13.12
N SER A 142 4.98 12.96 12.49
CA SER A 142 6.14 13.78 12.22
C SER A 142 5.86 14.59 10.96
N PHE A 143 5.37 15.81 11.13
CA PHE A 143 5.12 16.78 10.05
C PHE A 143 6.30 16.88 9.07
N HIS A 144 7.52 16.64 9.57
CA HIS A 144 8.75 16.61 8.77
C HIS A 144 8.73 15.56 7.65
N ASN A 145 8.17 14.37 7.89
CA ASN A 145 8.08 13.33 6.85
C ASN A 145 7.05 13.71 5.78
N SER A 146 5.91 14.27 6.18
CA SER A 146 4.89 14.79 5.26
C SER A 146 5.46 15.91 4.38
N ILE A 147 6.29 16.80 4.93
CA ILE A 147 6.97 17.86 4.17
C ILE A 147 7.95 17.29 3.13
N LYS A 148 8.60 16.15 3.37
CA LYS A 148 9.53 15.56 2.37
C LYS A 148 8.80 14.90 1.21
N ILE A 149 7.74 14.16 1.52
CA ILE A 149 6.96 13.38 0.55
C ILE A 149 6.20 14.31 -0.41
N THR A 150 5.74 15.45 0.11
CA THR A 150 4.89 16.41 -0.61
C THR A 150 5.53 17.01 -1.87
N PRO A 151 6.66 17.75 -1.80
CA PRO A 151 7.26 18.42 -2.95
C PRO A 151 7.74 17.39 -3.99
N MET A 152 8.16 16.22 -3.54
CA MET A 152 8.56 15.13 -4.44
C MET A 152 7.34 14.65 -5.24
N SER A 153 6.25 14.31 -4.56
CA SER A 153 5.00 13.93 -5.22
C SER A 153 4.46 15.02 -6.16
N LEU A 154 4.65 16.29 -5.80
CA LEU A 154 4.24 17.47 -6.58
C LEU A 154 5.10 17.67 -7.84
N PHE A 155 6.41 17.45 -7.74
CA PHE A 155 7.32 17.47 -8.89
C PHE A 155 6.97 16.36 -9.90
N PHE A 156 6.72 15.14 -9.41
CA PHE A 156 6.29 14.03 -10.26
C PHE A 156 4.91 14.28 -10.87
N PHE A 157 3.97 14.80 -10.09
CA PHE A 157 2.64 15.20 -10.57
C PHE A 157 2.75 16.17 -11.76
N THR A 158 3.60 17.17 -11.60
CA THR A 158 3.84 18.19 -12.63
C THR A 158 4.46 17.56 -13.88
N GLY A 159 5.47 16.70 -13.71
CA GLY A 159 6.10 15.98 -14.82
C GLY A 159 5.11 15.09 -15.59
N LEU A 160 4.27 14.32 -14.89
CA LEU A 160 3.27 13.46 -15.50
C LEU A 160 2.24 14.27 -16.29
N CYS A 161 1.76 15.38 -15.71
CA CYS A 161 0.83 16.27 -16.38
C CYS A 161 1.43 16.90 -17.63
N LEU A 162 2.72 17.27 -17.62
CA LEU A 162 3.41 17.82 -18.79
C LEU A 162 3.57 16.76 -19.90
N VAL A 163 3.94 15.52 -19.56
CA VAL A 163 4.03 14.41 -20.53
C VAL A 163 2.65 14.12 -21.13
N LEU A 164 1.62 14.04 -20.30
CA LEU A 164 0.24 13.82 -20.75
C LEU A 164 -0.28 14.99 -21.58
N MET A 165 0.02 16.23 -21.21
CA MET A 165 -0.30 17.40 -22.03
C MET A 165 0.38 17.33 -23.39
N GLY A 166 1.67 16.98 -23.44
CA GLY A 166 2.40 16.80 -24.70
C GLY A 166 1.76 15.71 -25.58
N TYR A 167 1.38 14.58 -24.98
CA TYR A 167 0.66 13.52 -25.67
C TYR A 167 -0.70 13.96 -26.21
N LEU A 168 -1.54 14.54 -25.35
CA LEU A 168 -2.87 15.00 -25.71
C LEU A 168 -2.84 16.10 -26.75
N HIS A 169 -1.91 17.04 -26.62
CA HIS A 169 -1.67 18.07 -27.62
C HIS A 169 -1.35 17.42 -28.97
N SER A 170 -0.39 16.50 -29.01
CA SER A 170 -0.02 15.75 -30.23
C SER A 170 -1.22 15.01 -30.85
N VAL A 171 -2.07 14.38 -30.04
CA VAL A 171 -3.28 13.66 -30.50
C VAL A 171 -4.36 14.62 -31.02
N MET A 172 -4.50 15.81 -30.43
CA MET A 172 -5.54 16.77 -30.82
C MET A 172 -5.16 17.65 -32.01
N THR A 173 -3.88 17.99 -32.18
CA THR A 173 -3.43 18.91 -33.24
C THR A 173 -3.26 18.22 -34.58
N ASP A 174 -2.81 16.96 -34.61
CA ASP A 174 -2.57 16.24 -35.85
C ASP A 174 -3.55 15.09 -36.05
N LYS A 175 -4.57 15.35 -36.87
CA LYS A 175 -5.49 14.29 -37.33
C LYS A 175 -4.80 13.27 -38.24
N GLU A 176 -3.67 13.63 -38.84
CA GLU A 176 -2.94 12.80 -39.82
C GLU A 176 -1.73 12.05 -39.25
N LYS A 177 -1.42 12.20 -37.94
CA LYS A 177 -0.30 11.48 -37.35
C LYS A 177 -0.48 9.96 -37.46
N THR A 178 0.55 9.31 -37.97
CA THR A 178 0.62 7.86 -38.12
C THR A 178 0.62 7.16 -36.75
N LEU A 179 0.19 5.90 -36.70
CA LEU A 179 0.19 5.09 -35.46
C LEU A 179 1.58 5.07 -34.78
N ALA A 180 2.64 5.11 -35.58
CA ALA A 180 4.03 5.18 -35.11
C ALA A 180 4.31 6.44 -34.29
N GLU A 181 3.84 7.60 -34.71
CA GLU A 181 4.06 8.87 -34.00
C GLU A 181 3.26 8.94 -32.69
N ARG A 182 2.10 8.29 -32.63
CA ARG A 182 1.33 8.13 -31.37
C ARG A 182 2.01 7.19 -30.39
N SER A 183 2.66 6.13 -30.89
CA SER A 183 3.37 5.17 -30.04
C SER A 183 4.60 5.78 -29.35
N TYR A 184 5.25 6.77 -29.96
CA TYR A 184 6.43 7.44 -29.37
C TYR A 184 6.13 8.05 -28.00
N SER A 185 4.94 8.62 -27.80
CA SER A 185 4.54 9.18 -26.50
C SER A 185 4.30 8.11 -25.43
N ILE A 186 3.84 6.91 -25.82
CA ILE A 186 3.65 5.79 -24.89
C ILE A 186 5.02 5.28 -24.42
N VAL A 187 6.02 5.27 -25.30
CA VAL A 187 7.38 4.87 -24.95
C VAL A 187 7.94 5.73 -23.81
N TRP A 188 7.60 7.03 -23.74
CA TRP A 188 8.01 7.91 -22.64
C TRP A 188 7.27 7.66 -21.32
N LEU A 189 6.08 7.06 -21.35
CA LEU A 189 5.34 6.73 -20.13
C LEU A 189 6.02 5.62 -19.33
N VAL A 190 6.67 4.66 -19.99
CA VAL A 190 7.36 3.54 -19.34
C VAL A 190 8.51 3.99 -18.42
N PRO A 191 9.54 4.72 -18.89
CA PRO A 191 10.63 5.18 -18.02
C PRO A 191 10.13 6.16 -16.96
N PHE A 192 9.09 6.94 -17.27
CA PHE A 192 8.46 7.84 -16.31
C PHE A 192 7.78 7.06 -15.17
N PHE A 193 7.03 6.02 -15.50
CA PHE A 193 6.40 5.13 -14.51
C PHE A 193 7.44 4.39 -13.66
N LEU A 194 8.52 3.90 -14.29
CA LEU A 194 9.64 3.29 -13.57
C LEU A 194 10.33 4.29 -12.62
N ALA A 195 10.53 5.54 -13.06
CA ALA A 195 11.06 6.59 -12.20
C ALA A 195 10.16 6.82 -10.98
N ILE A 196 8.84 6.89 -11.16
CA ILE A 196 7.88 7.01 -10.05
C ILE A 196 8.04 5.86 -9.06
N ILE A 197 8.15 4.62 -9.53
CA ILE A 197 8.34 3.45 -8.66
C ILE A 197 9.64 3.58 -7.85
N VAL A 198 10.75 3.98 -8.49
CA VAL A 198 12.06 4.12 -7.83
C VAL A 198 12.03 5.21 -6.76
N ILE A 199 11.44 6.36 -7.05
CA ILE A 199 11.26 7.43 -6.05
C ILE A 199 10.36 6.95 -4.92
N TYR A 200 9.22 6.35 -5.24
CA TYR A 200 8.30 5.83 -4.23
C TYR A 200 9.02 4.85 -3.29
N ALA A 201 9.81 3.94 -3.85
CA ALA A 201 10.59 2.96 -3.08
C ALA A 201 11.67 3.59 -2.19
N LYS A 202 12.28 4.71 -2.61
CA LYS A 202 13.35 5.37 -1.85
C LYS A 202 12.84 6.32 -0.78
N ASP A 203 11.78 7.07 -1.07
CA ASP A 203 11.39 8.21 -0.25
C ASP A 203 10.09 7.97 0.50
N LEU A 204 9.09 7.41 -0.18
CA LEU A 204 7.75 7.25 0.39
C LEU A 204 7.61 5.93 1.15
N TYR A 205 8.02 4.82 0.55
CA TYR A 205 7.94 3.49 1.15
C TYR A 205 8.61 3.38 2.53
N PRO A 206 9.84 3.88 2.78
CA PRO A 206 10.45 3.83 4.11
C PRO A 206 9.80 4.76 5.13
N SER A 207 8.93 5.67 4.71
CA SER A 207 8.12 6.45 5.64
C SER A 207 6.88 5.68 6.12
N LEU A 208 6.47 4.62 5.43
CA LEU A 208 5.26 3.86 5.76
C LEU A 208 5.51 2.86 6.89
N PRO A 209 4.60 2.73 7.87
CA PRO A 209 4.75 1.78 8.97
C PRO A 209 4.93 0.36 8.49
N SER A 210 5.82 -0.38 9.16
CA SER A 210 6.04 -1.81 8.89
C SER A 210 4.78 -2.66 9.11
N VAL A 211 3.86 -2.25 10.00
CA VAL A 211 2.60 -2.95 10.29
C VAL A 211 1.65 -3.03 9.11
N ILE A 212 1.69 -2.04 8.20
CA ILE A 212 0.90 -2.04 6.96
C ILE A 212 1.70 -2.52 5.75
N GLY A 213 2.88 -3.12 5.99
CA GLY A 213 3.77 -3.57 4.92
C GLY A 213 4.70 -2.49 4.38
N GLY A 214 4.84 -1.36 5.07
CA GLY A 214 5.79 -0.30 4.73
C GLY A 214 7.25 -0.63 5.06
N GLY A 215 8.15 0.25 4.64
CA GLY A 215 9.61 0.09 4.78
C GLY A 215 10.20 0.77 6.01
N GLN A 216 9.39 1.32 6.91
CA GLN A 216 9.90 2.03 8.09
C GLN A 216 10.72 1.09 8.98
N PRO A 217 11.99 1.42 9.28
CA PRO A 217 12.81 0.61 10.16
C PRO A 217 12.24 0.56 11.59
N ILE A 218 12.24 -0.62 12.19
CA ILE A 218 11.81 -0.83 13.57
C ILE A 218 13.01 -0.61 14.49
N LYS A 219 12.90 0.34 15.42
CA LYS A 219 13.99 0.66 16.35
C LYS A 219 14.06 -0.38 17.47
N ALA A 220 15.17 -1.10 17.56
CA ALA A 220 15.50 -2.00 18.66
C ALA A 220 16.51 -1.35 19.60
N GLN A 221 16.31 -1.51 20.90
CA GLN A 221 17.23 -1.00 21.92
C GLN A 221 18.48 -1.89 22.02
N GLU A 222 18.26 -3.19 22.01
CA GLU A 222 19.30 -4.21 22.13
C GLU A 222 18.88 -5.45 21.33
N ILE A 223 19.83 -6.04 20.62
CA ILE A 223 19.68 -7.37 20.03
C ILE A 223 20.85 -8.21 20.50
N LEU A 224 20.51 -9.37 21.06
CA LEU A 224 21.45 -10.35 21.57
C LEU A 224 21.68 -11.40 20.48
N ILE A 225 22.85 -11.34 19.85
CA ILE A 225 23.22 -12.20 18.72
C ILE A 225 24.35 -13.14 19.17
N SER A 226 24.20 -14.41 18.86
CA SER A 226 25.31 -15.36 18.91
C SER A 226 26.07 -15.32 17.60
N ILE A 227 27.26 -14.75 17.63
CA ILE A 227 28.16 -14.79 16.49
C ILE A 227 28.95 -16.09 16.62
N PRO A 228 28.83 -17.03 15.68
CA PRO A 228 29.71 -18.19 15.65
C PRO A 228 31.13 -17.70 15.33
N TYR A 229 31.93 -17.46 16.36
CA TYR A 229 33.35 -17.19 16.21
C TYR A 229 34.07 -18.52 15.97
N GLU A 230 34.97 -18.56 14.97
CA GLU A 230 35.78 -19.75 14.68
C GLU A 230 36.49 -20.22 15.97
N LYS A 231 36.06 -21.38 16.49
CA LYS A 231 36.48 -22.09 17.72
C LYS A 231 35.70 -21.75 19.02
N ASN A 232 34.56 -22.43 19.18
CA ASN A 232 33.96 -22.89 20.45
C ASN A 232 33.67 -21.88 21.58
N LEU A 233 33.81 -20.58 21.37
CA LEU A 233 33.35 -19.56 22.31
C LEU A 233 32.25 -18.75 21.64
N ILE A 234 31.01 -18.95 22.10
CA ILE A 234 29.87 -18.12 21.71
C ILE A 234 30.04 -16.78 22.42
N GLU A 235 30.63 -15.80 21.75
CA GLU A 235 30.70 -14.45 22.28
C GLU A 235 29.37 -13.75 22.00
N THR A 236 28.64 -13.46 23.07
CA THR A 236 27.38 -12.73 23.00
C THR A 236 27.71 -11.25 22.86
N THR A 237 27.56 -10.71 21.66
CA THR A 237 27.78 -9.28 21.42
C THR A 237 26.45 -8.53 21.56
N THR A 238 26.37 -7.63 22.53
CA THR A 238 25.26 -6.68 22.64
C THR A 238 25.49 -5.53 21.66
N LEU A 239 24.64 -5.45 20.63
CA LEU A 239 24.59 -4.31 19.74
C LEU A 239 23.60 -3.27 20.29
N GLN A 240 23.95 -1.98 20.20
CA GLN A 240 23.09 -0.86 20.59
C GLN A 240 22.73 -0.01 19.36
N ASN A 241 21.66 0.78 19.45
CA ASN A 241 21.19 1.68 18.38
C ASN A 241 20.94 0.95 17.04
N ILE A 242 20.13 -0.10 17.11
CA ILE A 242 19.85 -0.96 15.96
C ILE A 242 18.49 -0.60 15.35
N GLU A 243 18.45 -0.53 14.03
CA GLU A 243 17.21 -0.45 13.28
C GLU A 243 17.02 -1.74 12.47
N ILE A 244 15.93 -2.45 12.70
CA ILE A 244 15.54 -3.61 11.89
C ILE A 244 14.88 -3.05 10.61
N ILE A 245 15.61 -3.07 9.50
CA ILE A 245 15.11 -2.59 8.20
C ILE A 245 14.12 -3.62 7.65
N PHE A 246 14.50 -4.89 7.70
CA PHE A 246 13.75 -5.98 7.08
C PHE A 246 13.82 -7.23 7.93
N GLU A 247 12.69 -7.94 8.00
CA GLU A 247 12.58 -9.22 8.69
C GLU A 247 12.07 -10.25 7.69
N ASP A 248 12.76 -11.37 7.68
CA ASP A 248 12.51 -12.55 6.89
C ASP A 248 12.25 -13.75 7.80
N GLU A 249 11.68 -14.81 7.26
CA GLU A 249 11.55 -16.12 7.91
C GLU A 249 12.89 -16.61 8.44
N ASN A 250 13.97 -16.37 7.68
CA ASN A 250 15.30 -16.91 7.94
C ASN A 250 16.34 -15.89 8.40
N SER A 251 16.07 -14.58 8.29
CA SER A 251 17.08 -13.55 8.54
C SER A 251 16.51 -12.21 8.94
N PHE A 252 17.36 -11.37 9.51
CA PHE A 252 17.11 -9.97 9.78
C PHE A 252 18.13 -9.12 9.05
N LEU A 253 17.65 -8.08 8.35
CA LEU A 253 18.50 -7.03 7.82
C LEU A 253 18.54 -5.89 8.84
N LEU A 254 19.67 -5.76 9.52
CA LEU A 254 19.87 -4.80 10.59
C LEU A 254 20.73 -3.64 10.11
N ARG A 255 20.36 -2.42 10.47
CA ARG A 255 21.22 -1.25 10.41
C ARG A 255 21.76 -0.97 11.79
N VAL A 256 23.08 -1.01 11.94
CA VAL A 256 23.78 -0.71 13.18
C VAL A 256 24.47 0.64 13.01
N THR A 257 24.24 1.55 13.96
CA THR A 257 24.92 2.85 13.97
C THR A 257 26.00 2.83 15.05
N LYS A 258 27.27 2.87 14.64
CA LYS A 258 28.43 2.91 15.54
C LYS A 258 29.31 4.09 15.18
N ASP A 259 29.57 4.98 16.14
CA ASP A 259 30.49 6.13 15.99
C ASP A 259 30.21 6.98 14.73
N ALA A 260 28.93 7.31 14.49
CA ALA A 260 28.42 8.02 13.30
C ALA A 260 28.51 7.26 11.96
N THR A 261 29.09 6.06 11.93
CA THR A 261 29.05 5.18 10.76
C THR A 261 27.82 4.28 10.80
N GLN A 262 27.18 4.09 9.65
CA GLN A 262 26.08 3.14 9.49
C GLN A 262 26.60 1.91 8.76
N GLN A 263 26.41 0.75 9.37
CA GLN A 263 26.63 -0.54 8.71
C GLN A 263 25.32 -1.29 8.59
N VAL A 264 25.12 -1.95 7.45
CA VAL A 264 24.02 -2.88 7.25
C VAL A 264 24.59 -4.29 7.35
N ILE A 265 24.00 -5.11 8.22
CA ILE A 265 24.38 -6.50 8.45
C ILE A 265 23.17 -7.40 8.24
N LEU A 266 23.38 -8.53 7.57
CA LEU A 266 22.39 -9.60 7.44
C LEU A 266 22.70 -10.66 8.50
N VAL A 267 21.75 -10.92 9.39
CA VAL A 267 21.91 -11.85 10.51
C VAL A 267 20.89 -12.97 10.35
N LYS A 268 21.30 -14.23 10.48
CA LYS A 268 20.35 -15.34 10.43
C LYS A 268 19.47 -15.34 11.67
N ARG A 269 18.21 -15.72 11.51
CA ARG A 269 17.25 -15.78 12.61
C ARG A 269 17.67 -16.78 13.70
N SER A 270 18.34 -17.85 13.31
CA SER A 270 18.95 -18.84 14.22
C SER A 270 19.96 -18.23 15.18
N ASP A 271 20.59 -17.14 14.79
CA ASP A 271 21.70 -16.52 15.52
C ASP A 271 21.17 -15.44 16.49
N VAL A 272 19.89 -15.09 16.41
CA VAL A 272 19.25 -14.07 17.25
C VAL A 272 18.54 -14.73 18.43
N HIS A 273 19.07 -14.53 19.64
CA HIS A 273 18.47 -15.08 20.85
C HIS A 273 17.36 -14.21 21.42
N LYS A 274 17.54 -12.88 21.37
CA LYS A 274 16.61 -11.94 21.98
C LYS A 274 16.65 -10.60 21.27
N ILE A 275 15.48 -10.04 20.99
CA ILE A 275 15.30 -8.67 20.50
C ILE A 275 14.55 -7.89 21.58
N ILE A 276 15.16 -6.80 22.06
CA ILE A 276 14.54 -5.87 23.00
C ILE A 276 14.14 -4.63 22.20
N TYR A 277 12.85 -4.52 21.89
CA TYR A 277 12.31 -3.37 21.16
C TYR A 277 12.28 -2.13 22.05
N LYS A 278 12.64 -0.98 21.46
CA LYS A 278 12.47 0.31 22.14
C LYS A 278 10.98 0.61 22.20
N THR A 279 10.37 0.44 23.38
CA THR A 279 8.93 0.68 23.53
C THR A 279 8.72 2.19 23.60
N THR A 280 8.21 2.80 22.53
CA THR A 280 8.07 4.26 22.43
C THR A 280 6.99 4.81 23.36
N ASN A 281 6.03 3.99 23.80
CA ASN A 281 4.94 4.40 24.70
C ASN A 281 4.78 3.43 25.87
N ALA A 282 4.83 3.96 27.10
CA ALA A 282 4.59 3.22 28.35
C ALA A 282 3.21 2.52 28.41
N GLU A 283 2.24 2.91 27.56
CA GLU A 283 0.91 2.31 27.52
C GLU A 283 0.83 0.98 26.76
N SER A 284 1.72 0.71 25.80
CA SER A 284 1.69 -0.55 25.03
C SER A 284 2.19 -1.76 25.85
N GLN A 285 2.97 -1.51 26.90
CA GLN A 285 3.40 -2.57 27.83
C GLN A 285 2.22 -3.25 28.56
N LYS A 286 1.11 -2.52 28.77
CA LYS A 286 -0.06 -3.06 29.48
C LYS A 286 -0.83 -4.13 28.68
N ASN A 287 -0.74 -4.10 27.35
CA ASN A 287 -1.46 -5.03 26.47
C ASN A 287 -0.59 -6.20 25.99
N THR A 288 0.71 -6.00 25.74
CA THR A 288 1.59 -7.07 25.26
C THR A 288 2.00 -8.05 26.35
N GLN A 289 2.19 -7.60 27.61
CA GLN A 289 2.43 -8.51 28.73
C GLN A 289 1.26 -9.47 29.00
N LYS A 290 0.03 -9.10 28.59
CA LYS A 290 -1.17 -9.92 28.79
C LYS A 290 -1.29 -11.09 27.80
N SER A 291 -0.53 -11.06 26.69
CA SER A 291 -0.59 -12.06 25.62
C SER A 291 0.43 -13.20 25.78
N LEU A 292 1.59 -12.93 26.39
CA LEU A 292 2.66 -13.93 26.57
C LEU A 292 2.55 -14.76 27.86
N THR A 293 1.57 -14.50 28.73
CA THR A 293 1.41 -15.17 30.03
C THR A 293 0.64 -16.51 30.06
N PRO A 294 -0.14 -16.98 29.04
CA PRO A 294 -0.86 -18.24 29.19
C PRO A 294 0.01 -19.50 29.10
N GLU A 295 1.07 -19.50 28.28
CA GLU A 295 1.85 -20.73 28.02
C GLU A 295 2.98 -20.97 29.03
N LEU A 296 3.70 -19.93 29.45
CA LEU A 296 4.74 -20.08 30.49
C LEU A 296 4.16 -20.48 31.86
N ARG A 297 2.87 -20.23 32.10
CA ARG A 297 2.20 -20.64 33.35
C ARG A 297 1.82 -22.12 33.40
N LYS A 298 1.86 -22.85 32.27
CA LYS A 298 1.61 -24.30 32.23
C LYS A 298 2.88 -25.11 32.53
N GLU A 299 4.06 -24.61 32.17
CA GLU A 299 5.32 -25.32 32.49
C GLU A 299 5.70 -25.24 33.98
N GLU A 300 5.36 -24.15 34.68
CA GLU A 300 5.61 -24.05 36.12
C GLU A 300 4.70 -24.94 36.98
N LYS A 301 3.53 -25.38 36.47
CA LYS A 301 2.63 -26.27 37.21
C LYS A 301 2.97 -27.76 37.11
N ASN A 302 3.82 -28.16 36.17
CA ASN A 302 4.26 -29.56 36.01
C ASN A 302 5.60 -29.86 36.71
N LYS A 303 6.15 -28.90 37.47
CA LYS A 303 7.39 -29.06 38.26
C LYS A 303 7.17 -29.04 39.78
N LYS A 304 5.93 -29.17 40.24
CA LYS A 304 5.57 -29.43 41.64
C LYS A 304 4.76 -30.71 41.72
#